data_AF-A0A1H2SUI1-F1
#
_entry.id   AF-A0A1H2SUI1-F1
#
_cell.length_a   1.000
_cell.length_b   1.000
_cell.length_c   1.000
_cell.angle_alpha   90.00
_cell.angle_beta   90.00
_cell.angle_gamma   90.00
#
_symmetry.space_group_name_H-M   'P 1'
#
loop_
_entity.id
_entity.type
_entity.pdbx_description
1 polymer ?
#
loop_
_entity_poly.entity_id
_entity_poly.type
_entity_poly.pdbx_seq_one_letter_code
_entity_poly.pdbx_strand_id
1 'polypeptide(L)'
;MNRQILFAGVMVLGVALLAGISSLLLWQPGAIAAEVVALEVTPLDPDVLRWGYLAAALATMASSIAAAYAVASIGAAAVGALAEKPDLFGRMVILVGLAEGIAIYGLIISVLILNRLG
;
A
#
# COMPACT_ATOMS: atom_id res chain seq x y z
N MET A 1 29.83 45.32 1.04
CA MET A 1 29.04 44.24 1.65
C MET A 1 29.50 42.92 1.06
N ASN A 2 30.00 41.99 1.89
CA ASN A 2 30.67 40.78 1.40
C ASN A 2 29.70 39.92 0.58
N ARG A 3 30.09 39.54 -0.63
CA ARG A 3 29.27 38.73 -1.56
C ARG A 3 28.75 37.44 -0.94
N GLN A 4 29.45 36.89 0.05
CA GLN A 4 29.04 35.72 0.83
C GLN A 4 27.86 36.00 1.79
N ILE A 5 27.83 37.18 2.42
CA ILE A 5 26.74 37.58 3.33
C ILE A 5 25.48 37.93 2.52
N LEU A 6 25.67 38.54 1.34
CA LEU A 6 24.58 38.81 0.40
C LEU A 6 23.93 37.49 -0.08
N PHE A 7 24.74 36.50 -0.48
CA PHE A 7 24.26 35.20 -0.96
C PHE A 7 23.54 34.40 0.14
N ALA A 8 24.09 34.38 1.35
CA ALA A 8 23.45 33.75 2.51
C ALA A 8 22.12 34.42 2.86
N GLY A 9 22.06 35.76 2.83
CA GLY A 9 20.83 36.53 3.07
C GLY A 9 19.73 36.22 2.05
N VAL A 10 20.08 36.11 0.76
CA VAL A 10 19.12 35.76 -0.30
C VAL A 10 18.59 34.33 -0.15
N MET A 11 19.44 33.36 0.21
CA MET A 11 18.97 31.99 0.45
C MET A 11 18.04 31.90 1.66
N VAL A 12 18.38 32.55 2.78
CA VAL A 12 17.54 32.53 3.99
C VAL A 12 16.19 33.19 3.73
N LEU A 13 16.18 34.33 3.03
CA LEU A 13 14.94 35.00 2.64
C LEU A 13 14.11 34.13 1.68
N GLY A 14 14.75 33.45 0.73
CA GLY A 14 14.09 32.54 -0.20
C GLY A 14 13.44 31.33 0.48
N VAL A 15 14.14 30.71 1.44
CA VAL A 15 13.59 29.60 2.24
C VAL A 15 12.42 30.09 3.11
N ALA A 16 12.53 31.27 3.73
CA ALA A 16 11.45 31.85 4.53
C ALA A 16 10.20 32.17 3.68
N LEU A 17 10.38 32.67 2.47
CA LEU A 17 9.28 32.94 1.53
C LEU A 17 8.62 31.64 1.06
N LEU A 18 9.40 30.62 0.71
CA LEU A 18 8.86 29.31 0.31
C LEU A 18 8.08 28.63 1.46
N ALA A 19 8.59 28.69 2.68
CA ALA A 19 7.91 28.17 3.86
C ALA A 19 6.62 28.96 4.16
N GLY A 20 6.64 30.29 4.02
CA GLY A 20 5.46 31.15 4.17
C GLY A 20 4.37 30.84 3.14
N ILE A 21 4.75 30.68 1.87
CA ILE A 21 3.82 30.33 0.78
C ILE A 21 3.25 28.92 1.00
N SER A 22 4.08 27.96 1.40
CA SER A 22 3.63 26.58 1.70
C SER A 22 2.64 26.55 2.87
N SER A 23 2.89 27.35 3.91
CA SER A 23 1.99 27.48 5.06
C SER A 23 0.65 28.12 4.67
N LEU A 24 0.65 29.10 3.75
CA LEU A 24 -0.56 29.74 3.24
C LEU A 24 -1.36 28.81 2.32
N LEU A 25 -0.69 27.97 1.53
CA LEU A 25 -1.34 26.93 0.71
C LEU A 25 -1.99 25.85 1.56
N LEU A 26 -1.35 25.45 2.66
CA LEU A 26 -1.92 24.50 3.64
C LEU A 26 -3.08 25.10 4.45
N TRP A 27 -3.15 26.44 4.58
CA TRP A 27 -4.27 27.15 5.20
C TRP A 27 -5.45 27.38 4.24
N GLN A 28 -5.34 27.07 2.95
CA GLN A 28 -6.48 27.12 2.04
C GLN A 28 -7.14 25.73 1.92
N PRO A 29 -8.14 25.40 2.76
CA PRO A 29 -8.85 24.12 2.65
C PRO A 29 -9.60 23.94 1.31
N GLY A 30 -9.75 25.01 0.51
CA GLY A 30 -10.42 24.98 -0.80
C GLY A 30 -9.52 24.77 -2.02
N ALA A 31 -8.20 24.94 -1.92
CA ALA A 31 -7.31 24.82 -3.10
C ALA A 31 -6.94 23.36 -3.43
N ILE A 32 -7.01 22.46 -2.44
CA ILE A 32 -6.78 21.02 -2.59
C ILE A 32 -8.09 20.25 -2.84
N ALA A 33 -9.23 20.94 -2.85
CA ALA A 33 -10.56 20.35 -3.05
C ALA A 33 -10.96 20.20 -4.53
N ALA A 34 -10.18 20.74 -5.47
CA ALA A 34 -10.50 20.71 -6.90
C ALA A 34 -9.95 19.48 -7.65
N GLU A 35 -9.11 18.66 -7.03
CA GLU A 35 -8.59 17.40 -7.61
C GLU A 35 -8.79 16.20 -6.67
N VAL A 36 -9.89 16.22 -5.92
CA VAL A 36 -10.55 14.97 -5.56
C VAL A 36 -11.90 15.11 -6.22
N VAL A 37 -12.13 14.36 -7.29
CA VAL A 37 -13.47 14.15 -7.83
C VAL A 37 -14.33 13.85 -6.62
N ALA A 38 -15.16 14.82 -6.22
CA ALA A 38 -16.16 14.64 -5.20
C ALA A 38 -17.16 13.65 -5.79
N LEU A 39 -16.81 12.36 -5.69
CA LEU A 39 -17.77 11.29 -5.77
C LEU A 39 -18.81 11.66 -4.73
N GLU A 40 -19.99 11.99 -5.20
CA GLU A 40 -21.18 12.11 -4.38
C GLU A 40 -21.21 10.88 -3.46
N VAL A 41 -20.84 11.07 -2.18
CA VAL A 41 -21.03 10.04 -1.17
C VAL A 41 -22.52 10.01 -0.90
N THR A 42 -23.28 9.40 -1.79
CA THR A 42 -24.58 8.85 -1.43
C THR A 42 -24.30 7.93 -0.25
N PRO A 43 -24.84 8.20 0.95
CA PRO A 43 -24.61 7.36 2.11
C PRO A 43 -25.07 5.95 1.74
N LEU A 44 -24.11 5.02 1.63
CA LEU A 44 -24.45 3.61 1.43
C LEU A 44 -25.20 3.13 2.68
N ASP A 45 -26.19 2.28 2.47
CA ASP A 45 -26.96 1.70 3.56
C ASP A 45 -26.01 1.07 4.60
N PRO A 46 -26.20 1.32 5.90
CA PRO A 46 -25.32 0.82 6.95
C PRO A 46 -25.12 -0.71 6.92
N ASP A 47 -26.14 -1.45 6.47
CA ASP A 47 -26.05 -2.90 6.31
C ASP A 47 -25.10 -3.31 5.18
N VAL A 48 -25.06 -2.57 4.07
CA VAL A 48 -24.12 -2.81 2.96
C VAL A 48 -22.68 -2.62 3.44
N LEU A 49 -22.41 -1.59 4.24
CA LEU A 49 -21.10 -1.36 4.83
C LEU A 49 -20.68 -2.50 5.78
N ARG A 50 -21.59 -2.97 6.64
CA ARG A 50 -21.34 -4.08 7.58
C ARG A 50 -20.96 -5.36 6.85
N TRP A 51 -21.76 -5.75 5.84
CA TRP A 51 -21.49 -6.94 5.04
C TRP A 51 -20.25 -6.77 4.16
N GLY A 52 -20.00 -5.57 3.65
CA GLY A 52 -18.81 -5.24 2.85
C GLY A 52 -17.51 -5.42 3.64
N TYR A 53 -17.44 -4.89 4.87
CA TYR A 53 -16.25 -5.08 5.72
C TYR A 53 -16.06 -6.54 6.14
N LEU A 54 -17.16 -7.25 6.43
CA LEU A 54 -17.09 -8.69 6.72
C LEU A 54 -16.57 -9.48 5.51
N ALA A 55 -17.06 -9.17 4.31
CA ALA A 55 -16.61 -9.81 3.08
C ALA A 55 -15.11 -9.56 2.81
N ALA A 56 -14.63 -8.32 2.99
CA ALA A 56 -13.21 -7.98 2.86
C ALA A 56 -12.33 -8.76 3.86
N ALA A 57 -12.75 -8.82 5.12
CA ALA A 57 -12.05 -9.59 6.16
C ALA A 57 -12.01 -11.09 5.84
N LEU A 58 -13.13 -11.67 5.42
CA LEU A 58 -13.23 -13.08 5.06
C LEU A 58 -12.41 -13.44 3.82
N ALA A 59 -12.37 -12.57 2.80
CA ALA A 59 -11.56 -12.77 1.60
C ALA A 59 -10.08 -12.93 1.93
N THR A 60 -9.53 -12.01 2.74
CA THR A 60 -8.11 -12.07 3.16
C THR A 60 -7.85 -13.23 4.12
N MET A 61 -8.78 -13.54 5.04
CA MET A 61 -8.61 -14.62 6.00
C MET A 61 -8.56 -15.99 5.32
N ALA A 62 -9.54 -16.29 4.46
CA ALA A 62 -9.64 -17.58 3.79
C ALA A 62 -8.46 -17.81 2.84
N SER A 63 -8.04 -16.78 2.09
CA SER A 63 -6.88 -16.86 1.20
C SER A 63 -5.59 -17.09 1.98
N SER A 64 -5.40 -16.42 3.12
CA SER A 64 -4.19 -16.53 3.92
C SER A 64 -4.05 -17.92 4.55
N ILE A 65 -5.15 -18.53 4.99
CA ILE A 65 -5.15 -19.91 5.50
C ILE A 65 -4.77 -20.89 4.38
N ALA A 66 -5.35 -20.73 3.19
CA ALA A 66 -5.03 -21.57 2.03
C ALA A 66 -3.56 -21.42 1.58
N ALA A 67 -3.06 -20.17 1.55
CA ALA A 67 -1.67 -19.87 1.23
C ALA A 67 -0.71 -20.49 2.27
N ALA A 68 -1.00 -20.37 3.57
CA ALA A 68 -0.19 -20.96 4.63
C ALA A 68 -0.06 -22.48 4.46
N TYR A 69 -1.15 -23.17 4.11
CA TYR A 69 -1.10 -24.60 3.83
C TYR A 69 -0.24 -24.94 2.61
N ALA A 70 -0.42 -24.22 1.50
CA ALA A 70 0.34 -24.43 0.28
C ALA A 70 1.84 -24.17 0.49
N VAL A 71 2.18 -23.05 1.15
CA VAL A 71 3.55 -22.65 1.46
C VAL A 71 4.21 -23.63 2.43
N ALA A 72 3.49 -24.15 3.43
CA ALA A 72 4.03 -25.17 4.33
C ALA A 72 4.44 -26.45 3.58
N SER A 73 3.60 -26.91 2.64
CA SER A 73 3.89 -28.10 1.84
C SER A 73 5.06 -27.87 0.86
N ILE A 74 5.02 -26.77 0.10
CA ILE A 74 6.05 -26.44 -0.90
C ILE A 74 7.37 -26.12 -0.20
N GLY A 75 7.35 -25.43 0.94
CA GLY A 75 8.52 -25.11 1.74
C GLY A 75 9.24 -26.36 2.26
N ALA A 76 8.51 -27.34 2.78
CA ALA A 76 9.10 -28.61 3.22
C ALA A 76 9.79 -29.36 2.06
N ALA A 77 9.14 -29.45 0.90
CA ALA A 77 9.72 -30.05 -0.29
C ALA A 77 10.94 -29.27 -0.82
N ALA A 78 10.88 -27.94 -0.79
CA ALA A 78 11.96 -27.05 -1.23
C ALA A 78 13.22 -27.21 -0.38
N VAL A 79 13.09 -27.28 0.95
CA VAL A 79 14.22 -27.49 1.86
C VAL A 79 14.84 -28.87 1.63
N GLY A 80 14.02 -29.92 1.43
CA GLY A 80 14.51 -31.26 1.10
C GLY A 80 15.29 -31.30 -0.22
N ALA A 81 14.76 -30.69 -1.28
CA ALA A 81 15.44 -30.60 -2.57
C ALA A 81 16.73 -29.78 -2.49
N LEU A 82 16.76 -28.72 -1.68
CA LEU A 82 17.93 -27.88 -1.49
C LEU A 82 19.05 -28.60 -0.75
N ALA A 83 18.72 -29.51 0.17
CA ALA A 83 19.69 -30.32 0.89
C ALA A 83 20.46 -31.27 -0.05
N GLU A 84 19.81 -31.77 -1.11
CA GLU A 84 20.48 -32.61 -2.12
C GLU A 84 21.18 -31.78 -3.21
N LYS A 85 20.56 -30.68 -3.65
CA LYS A 85 21.02 -29.87 -4.78
C LYS A 85 20.94 -28.38 -4.45
N PRO A 86 22.01 -27.80 -3.85
CA PRO A 86 22.02 -26.39 -3.44
C PRO A 86 21.86 -25.41 -4.62
N ASP A 87 22.28 -25.82 -5.83
CA ASP A 87 22.14 -25.03 -7.06
C ASP A 87 20.67 -24.76 -7.45
N LEU A 88 19.70 -25.43 -6.80
CA LEU A 88 18.27 -25.20 -7.03
C LEU A 88 17.69 -24.04 -6.23
N PHE A 89 18.45 -23.40 -5.33
CA PHE A 89 17.96 -22.35 -4.43
C PHE A 89 17.08 -21.30 -5.11
N GLY A 90 17.54 -20.69 -6.21
CA GLY A 90 16.79 -19.65 -6.91
C GLY A 90 15.44 -20.14 -7.46
N ARG A 91 15.39 -21.38 -7.97
CA ARG A 91 14.14 -21.98 -8.45
C ARG A 91 13.17 -22.29 -7.30
N MET A 92 13.70 -22.75 -6.17
CA MET A 92 12.89 -23.05 -4.99
C MET A 92 12.23 -21.79 -4.40
N VAL A 93 12.97 -20.67 -4.32
CA VAL A 93 12.41 -19.39 -3.85
C VAL A 93 11.28 -18.90 -4.77
N ILE A 94 11.40 -19.08 -6.09
CA ILE A 94 10.34 -18.72 -7.03
C ILE A 94 9.08 -19.59 -6.81
N LEU A 95 9.23 -20.90 -6.63
CA LEU A 95 8.09 -21.80 -6.39
C LEU A 95 7.35 -21.49 -5.08
N VAL A 96 8.09 -21.20 -4.01
CA VAL A 96 7.51 -20.76 -2.74
C VAL A 96 6.80 -19.41 -2.91
N GLY A 97 7.43 -18.46 -3.63
CA GLY A 97 6.82 -17.15 -3.92
C GLY A 97 5.56 -17.24 -4.79
N LEU A 98 5.47 -18.19 -5.73
CA LEU A 98 4.25 -18.44 -6.49
C LEU A 98 3.11 -18.97 -5.61
N ALA A 99 3.42 -19.72 -4.56
CA ALA A 99 2.42 -20.20 -3.60
C ALA A 99 1.82 -19.06 -2.75
N GLU A 100 2.64 -18.09 -2.36
CA GLU A 100 2.19 -16.85 -1.67
C GLU A 100 1.22 -16.02 -2.52
N GLY A 101 1.23 -16.20 -3.84
CA GLY A 101 0.27 -15.56 -4.75
C GLY A 101 -1.20 -15.77 -4.33
N ILE A 102 -1.52 -16.90 -3.68
CA ILE A 102 -2.86 -17.18 -3.15
C ILE A 102 -3.29 -16.10 -2.14
N ALA A 103 -2.40 -15.72 -1.21
CA ALA A 103 -2.67 -14.68 -0.22
C ALA A 103 -2.78 -13.30 -0.87
N ILE A 104 -1.88 -13.00 -1.82
CA ILE A 104 -1.88 -11.72 -2.54
C ILE A 104 -3.20 -11.52 -3.29
N TYR A 105 -3.73 -12.54 -3.97
CA TYR A 105 -5.02 -12.42 -4.63
C TYR A 105 -6.17 -12.16 -3.65
N GLY A 106 -6.21 -12.81 -2.49
CA GLY A 106 -7.24 -12.51 -1.48
C GLY A 106 -7.14 -11.09 -0.92
N LEU A 107 -5.91 -10.59 -0.73
CA LEU A 107 -5.67 -9.20 -0.34
C LEU A 107 -6.13 -8.22 -1.44
N ILE A 108 -5.82 -8.49 -2.71
CA ILE A 108 -6.28 -7.68 -3.84
C ILE A 108 -7.81 -7.62 -3.85
N ILE A 109 -8.49 -8.76 -3.72
CA ILE A 109 -9.96 -8.80 -3.68
C ILE A 109 -10.49 -8.01 -2.48
N SER A 110 -9.89 -8.14 -1.30
CA SER A 110 -10.27 -7.33 -0.12
C SER A 110 -10.12 -5.83 -0.38
N VAL A 111 -9.00 -5.39 -0.97
CA VAL A 111 -8.80 -3.98 -1.33
C VAL A 111 -9.81 -3.52 -2.38
N LEU A 112 -10.12 -4.34 -3.37
CA LEU A 112 -11.15 -4.04 -4.37
C LEU A 112 -12.54 -3.90 -3.73
N ILE A 113 -12.87 -4.73 -2.74
CA ILE A 113 -14.12 -4.58 -1.97
C ILE A 113 -14.12 -3.25 -1.23
N LEU A 114 -13.05 -2.93 -0.49
CA LEU A 114 -12.95 -1.68 0.27
C LEU A 114 -13.05 -0.44 -0.63
N ASN A 115 -12.41 -0.47 -1.80
CA ASN A 115 -12.48 0.61 -2.81
C ASN A 115 -13.88 0.77 -3.45
N ARG A 116 -14.79 -0.19 -3.27
CA ARG A 116 -16.19 -0.03 -3.68
C ARG A 116 -17.07 0.53 -2.56
N LEU A 117 -16.61 0.48 -1.31
CA LEU A 117 -17.34 0.97 -0.14
C LEU A 117 -17.01 2.43 0.22
N GLY A 118 -15.91 2.97 -0.32
CA GLY A 118 -15.47 4.37 -0.22
C GLY A 118 -14.37 4.65 -1.24
#